data_AF-A0A3C0ITX9-F1
#
_entry.id   AF-A0A3C0ITX9-F1
#
_cell.length_a   1.000
_cell.length_b   1.000
_cell.length_c   1.000
_cell.angle_alpha   90.00
_cell.angle_beta   90.00
_cell.angle_gamma   90.00
#
_symmetry.space_group_name_H-M   'P 1'
#
loop_
_entity.id
_entity.type
_entity.pdbx_description
1 polymer ?
#
loop_
_entity_poly.entity_id
_entity_poly.type
_entity_poly.pdbx_seq_one_letter_code
_entity_poly.pdbx_strand_id
1 'polypeptide(L)'
;MAKAAAETPLMQQHKAIKQKYPDAVLLFRVGDFYETFGQDAITASQVLGITLTKRNNGAASSSELAGFPHHALDTYLHKLVKAGYRVAICDQLEDPK
;
A
#
# COMPACT_ATOMS: atom_id res chain seq x y z
N MET A 1 -2.51 -11.51 -28.48
CA MET A 1 -3.34 -11.06 -27.34
C MET A 1 -2.53 -11.30 -26.07
N ALA A 2 -2.06 -10.26 -25.40
CA ALA A 2 -1.23 -10.41 -24.21
C ALA A 2 -2.07 -11.02 -23.08
N LYS A 3 -1.62 -12.17 -22.55
CA LYS A 3 -2.21 -12.84 -21.40
C LYS A 3 -2.18 -11.84 -20.24
N ALA A 4 -3.35 -11.34 -19.82
CA ALA A 4 -3.46 -10.50 -18.64
C ALA A 4 -2.81 -11.27 -17.48
N ALA A 5 -1.70 -10.74 -16.97
CA ALA A 5 -1.01 -11.32 -15.83
C ALA A 5 -2.03 -11.46 -14.70
N ALA A 6 -2.22 -12.68 -14.18
CA ALA A 6 -3.18 -12.92 -13.12
C ALA A 6 -2.79 -12.04 -11.91
N GLU A 7 -3.68 -11.10 -11.56
CA GLU A 7 -3.52 -10.21 -10.41
C GLU A 7 -3.35 -11.11 -9.16
N THR A 8 -2.29 -10.89 -8.38
CA THR A 8 -2.02 -11.76 -7.22
C THR A 8 -3.16 -11.66 -6.20
N PRO A 9 -3.46 -12.71 -5.41
CA PRO A 9 -4.55 -12.68 -4.42
C PRO A 9 -4.48 -11.46 -3.49
N LEU A 10 -3.27 -11.06 -3.08
CA LEU A 10 -3.03 -9.87 -2.27
C LEU A 10 -3.46 -8.59 -2.99
N MET A 11 -3.09 -8.44 -4.27
CA MET A 11 -3.47 -7.25 -5.05
C MET A 11 -4.98 -7.18 -5.28
N GLN A 12 -5.65 -8.32 -5.45
CA GLN A 12 -7.11 -8.39 -5.55
C GLN A 12 -7.78 -7.92 -4.25
N GLN A 13 -7.30 -8.39 -3.10
CA GLN A 13 -7.79 -7.96 -1.78
C GLN A 13 -7.55 -6.45 -1.56
N HIS A 14 -6.33 -5.99 -1.81
CA HIS A 14 -5.97 -4.58 -1.72
C HIS A 14 -6.92 -3.71 -2.58
N LYS A 15 -7.13 -4.09 -3.84
CA LYS A 15 -7.99 -3.36 -4.78
C LYS A 15 -9.45 -3.32 -4.32
N ALA A 16 -9.97 -4.44 -3.82
CA ALA A 16 -11.34 -4.51 -3.29
C ALA A 16 -11.54 -3.57 -2.08
N ILE A 17 -10.51 -3.40 -1.24
CA ILE A 17 -10.55 -2.48 -0.10
C ILE A 17 -10.36 -1.04 -0.57
N LYS A 18 -9.43 -0.78 -1.48
CA LYS A 18 -9.19 0.56 -2.04
C LYS A 18 -10.42 1.11 -2.75
N GLN A 19 -11.22 0.26 -3.41
CA GLN A 19 -12.49 0.66 -4.02
C GLN A 19 -13.52 1.18 -3.02
N LYS A 20 -13.47 0.74 -1.75
CA LYS A 20 -14.34 1.27 -0.68
C LYS A 20 -13.87 2.63 -0.17
N TYR A 21 -12.58 2.93 -0.34
CA TYR A 21 -11.93 4.15 0.14
C TYR A 21 -11.05 4.80 -0.94
N PRO A 22 -11.64 5.24 -2.07
CA PRO A 22 -10.87 5.73 -3.21
C PRO A 22 -10.05 6.98 -2.88
N ASP A 23 -10.58 7.85 -2.01
CA ASP A 23 -9.96 9.15 -1.65
C ASP A 23 -8.97 9.07 -0.48
N ALA A 24 -8.79 7.89 0.11
CA ALA A 24 -7.90 7.71 1.27
C ALA A 24 -6.64 6.95 0.88
N VAL A 25 -5.49 7.35 1.40
CA VAL A 25 -4.24 6.58 1.31
C VAL A 25 -4.44 5.28 2.09
N LEU A 26 -4.39 4.15 1.41
CA LEU A 26 -4.60 2.84 2.02
C LEU A 26 -3.27 2.27 2.51
N LEU A 27 -3.07 2.25 3.83
CA LEU A 27 -2.00 1.53 4.50
C LEU A 27 -2.42 0.06 4.65
N PHE A 28 -1.90 -0.81 3.79
CA PHE A 28 -2.25 -2.22 3.77
C PHE A 28 -1.16 -3.04 4.46
N ARG A 29 -1.50 -3.68 5.58
CA ARG A 29 -0.51 -4.46 6.34
C ARG A 29 -0.17 -5.76 5.61
N VAL A 30 1.12 -5.98 5.39
CA VAL A 30 1.69 -7.20 4.82
C VAL A 30 2.82 -7.63 5.74
N GLY A 31 2.55 -8.61 6.62
CA GLY A 31 3.48 -9.02 7.66
C GLY A 31 3.87 -7.86 8.58
N ASP A 32 5.17 -7.56 8.62
CA ASP A 32 5.74 -6.52 9.47
C ASP A 32 5.76 -5.11 8.85
N PHE A 33 5.16 -4.92 7.67
CA PHE A 33 5.15 -3.64 6.97
C PHE A 33 3.73 -3.16 6.68
N TYR A 34 3.54 -1.84 6.72
CA TYR A 34 2.45 -1.19 6.01
C TYR A 34 2.92 -0.83 4.60
N GLU A 35 2.28 -1.41 3.59
CA GLU A 35 2.55 -1.16 2.19
C GLU A 35 1.43 -0.30 1.58
N THR A 36 1.83 0.56 0.66
CA THR A 36 0.97 1.37 -0.22
C THR A 36 1.33 1.04 -1.66
N PHE A 37 0.36 1.14 -2.57
CA PHE A 37 0.53 0.75 -3.97
C PHE A 37 0.08 1.84 -4.94
N GLY A 38 0.69 1.89 -6.12
CA GLY A 38 0.29 2.79 -7.20
C GLY A 38 0.38 4.26 -6.78
N GLN A 39 -0.71 5.02 -6.97
CA GLN A 39 -0.75 6.44 -6.61
C GLN A 39 -0.55 6.69 -5.11
N ASP A 40 -1.08 5.82 -4.26
CA ASP A 40 -0.90 5.92 -2.81
C ASP A 40 0.59 5.76 -2.44
N ALA A 41 1.33 4.91 -3.16
CA ALA A 41 2.77 4.75 -2.98
C ALA A 41 3.55 6.01 -3.33
N ILE A 42 3.21 6.66 -4.44
CA ILE A 42 3.84 7.92 -4.86
C ILE A 42 3.59 8.99 -3.80
N THR A 43 2.33 9.15 -3.37
CA THR A 43 1.97 10.11 -2.31
C THR A 43 2.68 9.80 -1.00
N ALA A 44 2.68 8.55 -0.54
CA ALA A 44 3.34 8.14 0.69
C ALA A 44 4.86 8.38 0.61
N SER A 45 5.51 8.06 -0.51
CA SER A 45 6.95 8.32 -0.69
C SER A 45 7.31 9.80 -0.57
N GLN A 46 6.49 10.68 -1.15
CA GLN A 46 6.72 12.13 -1.14
C GLN A 46 6.47 12.74 0.24
N VAL A 47 5.36 12.37 0.88
CA VAL A 47 4.97 12.94 2.18
C VAL A 47 5.82 12.40 3.32
N LEU A 48 6.15 11.10 3.28
CA LEU A 48 6.87 10.44 4.36
C LEU A 48 8.39 10.47 4.17
N GLY A 49 8.87 10.78 2.96
CA GLY A 49 10.29 10.75 2.62
C GLY A 49 10.85 9.33 2.60
N ILE A 50 10.03 8.34 2.24
CA ILE A 50 10.42 6.92 2.17
C ILE A 50 10.68 6.51 0.72
N THR A 51 11.48 5.45 0.55
CA THR A 51 11.84 4.96 -0.78
C THR A 51 10.62 4.48 -1.56
N LEU A 52 10.40 5.06 -2.74
CA LEU A 52 9.48 4.52 -3.74
C LEU A 52 10.19 3.40 -4.51
N THR A 53 9.68 2.18 -4.39
CA THR A 53 10.15 1.01 -5.13
C THR A 53 9.09 0.53 -6.12
N LYS A 54 9.42 -0.51 -6.87
CA LYS A 54 8.50 -1.17 -7.80
C LYS A 54 8.39 -2.63 -7.42
N ARG A 55 7.15 -3.10 -7.25
CA ARG A 55 6.88 -4.52 -7.07
C ARG A 55 7.02 -5.23 -8.42
N ASN A 56 7.88 -6.24 -8.50
CA ASN A 56 8.11 -6.99 -9.73
C ASN A 56 7.42 -8.37 -9.65
N ASN A 57 6.15 -8.44 -10.07
CA ASN A 57 5.33 -9.67 -9.99
C ASN A 57 5.55 -10.62 -11.19
N GLY A 58 6.79 -10.77 -11.67
CA GLY A 58 7.18 -11.84 -12.60
C GLY A 58 6.72 -11.72 -14.07
N ALA A 59 5.76 -10.85 -14.42
CA ALA A 59 5.46 -10.55 -15.83
C ALA A 59 4.72 -9.21 -15.98
N ALA A 60 5.39 -8.24 -16.59
CA ALA A 60 4.84 -7.08 -17.31
C ALA A 60 4.07 -5.97 -16.56
N SER A 61 3.85 -6.06 -15.24
CA SER A 61 3.25 -4.95 -14.47
C SER A 61 4.09 -4.59 -13.25
N SER A 62 5.02 -3.64 -13.44
CA SER A 62 5.66 -2.99 -12.31
C SER A 62 4.65 -2.06 -11.66
N SER A 63 4.24 -2.33 -10.42
CA SER A 63 3.39 -1.41 -9.64
C SER A 63 4.26 -0.66 -8.65
N GLU A 64 4.04 0.66 -8.53
CA GLU A 64 4.67 1.49 -7.52
C GLU A 64 4.33 0.96 -6.14
N LEU A 65 5.33 0.93 -5.26
CA LEU A 65 5.22 0.44 -3.90
C LEU A 65 6.04 1.34 -2.99
N ALA A 66 5.45 1.73 -1.87
CA ALA A 66 6.17 2.38 -0.79
C ALA A 66 5.66 1.81 0.53
N GLY A 67 6.52 1.65 1.51
CA GLY A 67 6.12 1.08 2.78
C GLY A 67 7.09 1.37 3.91
N PHE A 68 6.63 1.15 5.13
CA PHE A 68 7.39 1.35 6.34
C PHE A 68 7.06 0.27 7.38
N PRO A 69 7.94 0.01 8.36
CA PRO A 69 7.70 -1.01 9.38
C PRO A 69 6.45 -0.71 10.21
N HIS A 70 5.67 -1.73 10.57
CA HIS A 70 4.38 -1.58 11.24
C HIS A 70 4.48 -0.81 12.57
N HIS A 71 5.56 -0.98 13.32
CA HIS A 71 5.79 -0.27 14.59
C HIS A 71 5.98 1.24 14.40
N ALA A 72 6.25 1.70 13.18
CA ALA A 72 6.37 3.13 12.85
C ALA A 72 5.03 3.76 12.44
N LEU A 73 3.92 3.03 12.55
CA LEU A 73 2.58 3.50 12.17
C LEU A 73 2.24 4.84 12.79
N ASP A 74 2.35 5.00 14.10
CA ASP A 74 1.95 6.23 14.78
C ASP A 74 2.72 7.46 14.25
N THR A 75 4.00 7.27 13.93
CA THR A 75 4.87 8.33 13.41
C THR A 75 4.47 8.72 11.98
N TYR A 76 4.27 7.75 11.10
CA TYR A 76 3.98 8.02 9.69
C TYR A 76 2.52 8.38 9.45
N LEU A 77 1.59 7.79 10.20
CA LEU A 77 0.17 8.15 10.18
C LEU A 77 -0.01 9.63 10.54
N HIS A 78 0.66 10.10 11.60
CA HIS A 78 0.58 11.50 12.00
C HIS A 78 1.07 12.45 10.88
N LYS A 79 2.13 12.09 10.16
CA LYS A 79 2.64 12.88 9.03
C LYS A 79 1.65 12.94 7.87
N LEU A 80 1.04 11.81 7.49
CA LEU A 80 0.04 11.76 6.41
C LEU A 80 -1.19 12.61 6.74
N VAL A 81 -1.72 12.47 7.97
CA VAL A 81 -2.89 13.23 8.42
C VAL A 81 -2.57 14.74 8.49
N LYS A 82 -1.39 15.11 9.02
CA LYS A 82 -0.96 16.51 9.08
C LYS A 82 -0.77 17.14 7.70
N ALA A 83 -0.40 16.34 6.70
CA ALA A 83 -0.31 16.76 5.30
C ALA A 83 -1.68 16.85 4.59
N GLY A 84 -2.79 16.58 5.31
CA GLY A 84 -4.15 16.73 4.79
C GLY A 84 -4.72 15.47 4.13
N TYR A 85 -4.02 14.33 4.21
CA TYR A 85 -4.51 13.08 3.61
C TYR A 85 -5.45 12.34 4.56
N ARG A 86 -6.55 11.84 4.00
CA ARG A 86 -7.36 10.79 4.65
C ARG A 86 -6.59 9.49 4.56
N VAL A 87 -6.50 8.74 5.65
CA VAL A 87 -5.75 7.49 5.71
C VAL A 87 -6.68 6.36 6.13
N ALA A 88 -6.66 5.26 5.38
CA ALA A 88 -7.34 4.02 5.73
C ALA A 88 -6.28 3.00 6.15
N ILE A 89 -6.45 2.37 7.32
CA ILE A 89 -5.55 1.34 7.82
C ILE A 89 -6.27 0.00 7.64
N CYS A 90 -5.64 -0.90 6.91
CA CYS A 90 -6.10 -2.27 6.75
C CYS A 90 -5.11 -3.20 7.45
N ASP A 91 -5.49 -3.66 8.64
CA ASP A 91 -4.74 -4.65 9.41
C ASP A 91 -5.09 -6.07 8.97
N GLN A 92 -4.14 -6.98 9.18
CA GLN A 92 -4.38 -8.42 9.04
C GLN A 92 -5.02 -8.93 10.33
N LEU A 93 -6.23 -9.49 10.24
CA LEU A 93 -6.97 -10.01 11.39
C LEU A 93 -6.55 -11.43 11.80
N GLU A 94 -5.89 -12.17 10.91
CA GLU A 94 -5.48 -13.55 11.16
C GLU A 94 -4.00 -13.62 11.53
N ASP A 95 -3.68 -14.35 12.60
CA ASP A 95 -2.30 -14.73 12.95
C ASP A 95 -1.64 -15.46 11.76
N PRO A 96 -0.44 -15.04 11.32
CA PRO A 96 0.31 -15.77 10.30
C PRO A 96 0.71 -17.13 10.88
N LYS A 97 0.04 -18.20 10.41
CA LYS A 97 0.47 -19.59 10.68
C LYS A 97 1.62 -20.00 9.79
#